data_AF-A0A497QZU1-F1
#
_entry.id   AF-A0A497QZU1-F1
#
_cell.length_a   1.000
_cell.length_b   1.000
_cell.length_c   1.000
_cell.angle_alpha   90.00
_cell.angle_beta   90.00
_cell.angle_gamma   90.00
#
_symmetry.space_group_name_H-M   'P 1'
#
loop_
_entity.id
_entity.type
_entity.pdbx_description
1 polymer ?
#
loop_
_entity_poly.entity_id
_entity_poly.type
_entity_poly.pdbx_seq_one_letter_code
_entity_poly.pdbx_strand_id
1 'polypeptide(L)'
;HVEPPEGDLGTTFKISGMVVDENHVGLEGFRVVLYESVGMEEKPIDETYTDEHGAFVFYWKPSYSGTYFFVVKAFNRDGVMTSRATGSFKVL
;
A
#
# COMPACT_ATOMS: atom_id res chain seq x y z
N HIS A 1 -1.33 21.00 7.91
CA HIS A 1 -1.52 20.36 6.59
C HIS A 1 -0.15 19.84 6.19
N VAL A 2 0.01 18.53 6.03
CA VAL A 2 1.28 17.96 5.56
C VAL A 2 1.07 17.70 4.07
N GLU A 3 1.90 18.32 3.24
CA GLU A 3 1.87 18.08 1.80
C GLU A 3 2.28 16.64 1.50
N PRO A 4 1.64 15.96 0.53
CA PRO A 4 2.05 14.63 0.15
C PRO A 4 3.48 14.66 -0.38
N PRO A 5 4.26 13.57 -0.17
CA PRO A 5 5.53 13.41 -0.85
C PRO A 5 5.37 13.55 -2.37
N GLU A 6 6.36 14.19 -3.00
CA GLU A 6 6.37 14.48 -4.43
C GLU A 6 7.40 13.64 -5.20
N GLY A 7 7.16 13.40 -6.49
CA GLY A 7 8.13 12.77 -7.37
C GLY A 7 7.75 12.84 -8.85
N ASP A 8 8.70 12.55 -9.73
CA ASP A 8 8.52 12.74 -11.16
C ASP A 8 7.78 11.58 -11.83
N LEU A 9 6.95 11.91 -12.82
CA LEU A 9 6.34 10.92 -13.70
C LEU A 9 7.41 9.99 -14.31
N GLY A 10 7.13 8.69 -14.31
CA GLY A 10 8.03 7.68 -14.87
C GLY A 10 9.03 7.10 -13.86
N THR A 11 9.14 7.70 -12.67
CA THR A 11 9.92 7.15 -11.54
C THR A 11 9.19 5.98 -10.89
N THR A 12 9.92 4.94 -10.49
CA THR A 12 9.37 3.86 -9.68
C THR A 12 9.46 4.24 -8.21
N PHE A 13 8.32 4.22 -7.52
CA PHE A 13 8.19 4.48 -6.09
C PHE A 13 8.08 3.18 -5.31
N LYS A 14 8.72 3.16 -4.15
CA LYS A 14 8.62 2.06 -3.18
C LYS A 14 7.52 2.38 -2.17
N ILE A 15 6.51 1.53 -2.08
CA ILE A 15 5.48 1.59 -1.04
C ILE A 15 5.70 0.36 -0.16
N SER A 16 6.00 0.55 1.12
CA SER A 16 6.30 -0.56 2.03
C SER A 16 5.73 -0.31 3.41
N GLY A 17 5.53 -1.40 4.15
CA GLY A 17 5.06 -1.36 5.53
C GLY A 17 5.23 -2.71 6.21
N MET A 18 4.62 -2.84 7.38
CA MET A 18 4.60 -4.08 8.15
C MET A 18 3.18 -4.40 8.59
N VAL A 19 2.87 -5.69 8.67
CA VAL A 19 1.70 -6.23 9.37
C VAL A 19 2.23 -6.89 10.63
N VAL A 20 1.82 -6.37 11.77
CA VAL A 20 2.25 -6.85 13.10
C VAL A 20 1.05 -7.15 13.98
N ASP A 21 1.23 -8.03 14.95
CA ASP A 21 0.24 -8.26 16.02
C ASP A 21 0.29 -7.15 17.10
N GLU A 22 -0.51 -7.33 18.16
CA GLU A 22 -0.56 -6.41 19.30
C GLU A 22 0.78 -6.28 20.07
N ASN A 23 1.65 -7.29 19.94
CA ASN A 23 2.98 -7.33 20.55
C ASN A 23 4.08 -6.81 19.60
N HIS A 24 3.70 -6.23 18.46
CA HIS A 24 4.60 -5.76 17.41
C HIS A 24 5.44 -6.89 16.77
N VAL A 25 4.95 -8.14 16.82
CA VAL A 25 5.56 -9.27 16.12
C VAL A 25 5.03 -9.34 14.69
N GLY A 26 5.95 -9.49 13.73
CA GLY A 26 5.63 -9.61 12.31
C GLY A 26 4.75 -10.82 11.98
N LEU A 27 3.74 -10.61 11.14
CA LEU A 27 2.80 -11.64 10.73
C LEU A 27 3.04 -12.07 9.28
N GLU A 28 3.63 -13.26 9.10
CA GLU A 28 3.96 -13.85 7.80
C GLU A 28 2.73 -14.38 7.02
N GLY A 29 2.76 -14.18 5.70
CA GLY A 29 1.81 -14.80 4.77
C GLY A 29 0.44 -14.14 4.77
N PHE A 30 0.31 -12.92 5.32
CA PHE A 30 -0.86 -12.09 5.13
C PHE A 30 -0.86 -11.58 3.70
N ARG A 31 -2.00 -11.71 3.02
CA ARG A 31 -2.18 -11.12 1.69
C ARG A 31 -2.33 -9.61 1.84
N VAL A 32 -1.52 -8.83 1.16
CA VAL A 32 -1.58 -7.37 1.17
C VAL A 32 -1.91 -6.89 -0.23
N VAL A 33 -2.92 -6.03 -0.35
CA VAL A 33 -3.37 -5.49 -1.63
C VAL A 33 -3.26 -3.97 -1.60
N LEU A 34 -2.59 -3.42 -2.62
CA LEU A 34 -2.49 -1.99 -2.88
C LEU A 34 -3.64 -1.58 -3.80
N TYR A 35 -4.40 -0.57 -3.40
CA TYR A 35 -5.48 0.03 -4.17
C TYR A 35 -5.18 1.49 -4.48
N GLU A 36 -5.57 1.94 -5.67
CA GLU A 36 -5.76 3.35 -6.01
C GLU A 36 -7.18 3.75 -5.62
N SER A 37 -7.33 4.83 -4.86
CA SER A 37 -8.64 5.42 -4.58
C SER A 37 -8.94 6.48 -5.62
N VAL A 38 -10.00 6.25 -6.40
CA VAL A 38 -10.46 7.14 -7.47
C VAL A 38 -11.90 7.53 -7.14
N GLY A 39 -12.08 8.73 -6.58
CA GLY A 39 -13.37 9.17 -6.06
C GLY A 39 -13.83 8.31 -4.88
N MET A 40 -14.93 7.59 -5.03
CA MET A 40 -15.46 6.66 -4.03
C MET A 40 -15.07 5.20 -4.28
N GLU A 41 -14.39 4.91 -5.39
CA GLU A 41 -13.98 3.57 -5.77
C GLU A 41 -12.54 3.27 -5.33
N GLU A 42 -12.28 2.01 -5.00
CA GLU A 42 -10.94 1.49 -4.73
C GLU A 42 -10.60 0.44 -5.79
N LYS A 43 -9.66 0.78 -6.68
CA LYS A 43 -9.23 -0.10 -7.76
C LYS A 43 -7.94 -0.82 -7.36
N PRO A 44 -7.90 -2.17 -7.39
CA PRO A 44 -6.67 -2.90 -7.06
C PRO A 44 -5.59 -2.59 -8.12
N ILE A 45 -4.39 -2.28 -7.64
CA ILE A 45 -3.20 -2.05 -8.47
C ILE A 45 -2.33 -3.31 -8.48
N ASP A 46 -2.03 -3.83 -7.29
CA ASP A 46 -1.05 -4.90 -7.10
C ASP A 46 -1.34 -5.66 -5.79
N GLU A 47 -0.79 -6.87 -5.66
CA GLU A 47 -0.87 -7.69 -4.46
C GLU A 47 0.46 -8.38 -4.14
N THR A 48 0.70 -8.59 -2.85
CA THR A 48 1.87 -9.31 -2.36
C THR A 48 1.52 -10.02 -1.06
N TYR A 49 2.50 -10.73 -0.49
CA TYR A 49 2.38 -11.38 0.80
C TYR A 49 3.46 -10.88 1.74
N THR A 50 3.15 -10.79 3.03
CA THR A 50 4.15 -10.46 4.03
C THR A 50 5.18 -11.57 4.20
N ASP A 51 6.43 -11.17 4.38
CA ASP A 51 7.55 -12.08 4.68
C ASP A 51 7.54 -12.57 6.14
N GLU A 52 8.57 -13.34 6.54
CA GLU A 52 8.73 -13.89 7.90
C GLU A 52 8.77 -12.81 9.01
N HIS A 53 9.06 -11.55 8.65
CA HIS A 53 9.07 -10.41 9.56
C HIS A 53 7.78 -9.57 9.47
N GLY A 54 6.77 -10.03 8.73
CA GLY A 54 5.53 -9.28 8.50
C GLY A 54 5.70 -8.12 7.52
N ALA A 55 6.85 -7.97 6.85
CA ALA A 55 7.12 -6.84 5.97
C ALA A 55 6.57 -7.08 4.57
N PHE A 56 6.17 -6.01 3.89
CA PHE A 56 5.74 -6.04 2.49
C PHE A 56 6.30 -4.85 1.71
N VAL A 57 6.43 -5.03 0.39
CA VAL A 57 6.86 -3.98 -0.53
C VAL A 57 6.11 -4.07 -1.86
N PHE A 58 5.75 -2.90 -2.39
CA PHE A 58 5.28 -2.69 -3.75
C PHE A 58 6.22 -1.74 -4.48
N TYR A 59 6.39 -1.98 -5.77
CA TYR A 59 7.11 -1.10 -6.69
C TYR A 59 6.11 -0.54 -7.69
N TRP A 60 5.69 0.69 -7.47
CA TRP A 60 4.64 1.32 -8.25
C TRP A 60 5.21 2.41 -9.14
N LYS A 61 4.73 2.51 -10.38
CA LYS A 61 5.14 3.52 -11.35
C LYS A 61 3.90 4.23 -11.90
N PRO A 62 3.73 5.54 -11.69
CA PRO A 62 2.59 6.29 -12.22
C PRO A 62 2.63 6.35 -13.74
N SER A 63 1.45 6.40 -14.34
CA SER A 63 1.25 6.57 -15.79
C SER A 63 0.83 7.99 -16.16
N TYR A 64 0.48 8.85 -15.19
CA TYR A 64 0.12 10.25 -15.40
C TYR A 64 0.54 11.12 -14.20
N SER A 65 0.64 12.43 -14.41
CA SER A 65 0.91 13.41 -13.34
C SER A 65 -0.36 13.70 -12.54
N GLY A 66 -0.23 14.00 -11.25
CA GLY A 66 -1.35 14.35 -10.37
C GLY A 66 -1.21 13.75 -8.97
N THR A 67 -2.22 13.98 -8.14
CA THR A 67 -2.25 13.41 -6.78
C THR A 67 -2.91 12.04 -6.81
N TYR A 68 -2.16 11.03 -6.37
CA TYR A 68 -2.63 9.67 -6.15
C TYR A 68 -3.00 9.49 -4.68
N PHE A 69 -4.11 8.80 -4.44
CA PHE A 69 -4.53 8.36 -3.12
C PHE A 69 -4.48 6.84 -3.08
N PHE A 70 -3.78 6.30 -2.09
CA PHE A 70 -3.60 4.86 -1.94
C PHE A 70 -4.33 4.35 -0.72
N VAL A 71 -4.83 3.13 -0.85
CA VAL A 71 -5.33 2.32 0.26
C VAL A 71 -4.59 1.00 0.23
N VAL A 72 -3.99 0.62 1.36
CA VAL A 72 -3.39 -0.69 1.54
C VAL A 72 -4.27 -1.48 2.49
N LYS A 73 -4.65 -2.70 2.11
CA LYS A 73 -5.41 -3.62 2.96
C LYS A 73 -4.64 -4.90 3.16
N ALA A 74 -4.60 -5.39 4.40
CA ALA A 74 -4.05 -6.69 4.74
C ALA A 74 -5.18 -7.66 5.10
N PHE A 75 -5.05 -8.90 4.65
CA PHE A 75 -5.99 -9.98 4.88
C PHE A 75 -5.25 -11.17 5.48
N ASN A 76 -5.84 -11.79 6.50
CA ASN A 76 -5.33 -13.04 7.04
C ASN A 76 -5.52 -14.20 6.04
N ARG A 77 -5.06 -15.39 6.41
CA ARG A 77 -5.13 -16.59 5.55
C ARG A 77 -6.56 -17.04 5.23
N ASP A 78 -7.52 -16.66 6.06
CA ASP A 78 -8.95 -16.94 5.85
C ASP A 78 -9.63 -15.90 4.95
N GLY A 79 -8.88 -14.90 4.45
CA GLY A 79 -9.40 -13.84 3.60
C GLY A 79 -10.11 -12.72 4.37
N VAL A 80 -10.01 -12.68 5.69
CA VAL A 80 -10.59 -11.61 6.53
C VAL A 80 -9.64 -10.43 6.56
N MET A 81 -10.14 -9.24 6.23
CA MET A 81 -9.36 -7.99 6.33
C MET A 81 -9.05 -7.69 7.79
N THR A 82 -7.78 -7.57 8.14
CA THR A 82 -7.32 -7.28 9.51
C THR A 82 -6.79 -5.87 9.68
N SER A 83 -6.35 -5.23 8.59
CA SER A 83 -5.75 -3.89 8.65
C SER A 83 -6.01 -3.09 7.38
N ARG A 84 -6.06 -1.77 7.55
CA ARG A 84 -6.19 -0.79 6.47
C ARG A 84 -5.32 0.43 6.76
N ALA A 85 -4.55 0.88 5.78
CA ALA A 85 -3.79 2.12 5.82
C ALA A 85 -4.09 2.96 4.57
N THR A 86 -3.98 4.28 4.68
CA THR A 86 -4.13 5.20 3.55
C THR A 86 -2.91 6.10 3.43
N GLY A 87 -2.63 6.53 2.21
CA GLY A 87 -1.57 7.48 1.92
C GLY A 87 -1.88 8.28 0.67
N SER A 88 -1.12 9.34 0.43
CA SER A 88 -1.18 10.08 -0.83
C SER A 88 0.22 10.44 -1.31
N PHE A 89 0.34 10.57 -2.62
CA PHE A 89 1.59 10.91 -3.30
C PHE A 89 1.28 11.83 -4.46
N LYS A 90 2.07 12.88 -4.67
CA LYS A 90 1.89 13.80 -5.79
C LYS A 90 2.95 13.56 -6.84
N VAL A 91 2.51 13.30 -8.07
CA VAL A 91 3.37 13.11 -9.23
C VAL A 91 3.39 14.39 -10.05
N LEU A 92 4.59 14.91 -10.30
CA LEU A 92 4.83 16.11 -11.10
C LEU A 92 5.01 15.78 -12.58
#